data_AF-A0A5D3KMZ3-F1
#
_entry.id   AF-A0A5D3KMZ3-F1
#
_cell.length_a   1.000
_cell.length_b   1.000
_cell.length_c   1.000
_cell.angle_alpha   90.00
_cell.angle_beta   90.00
_cell.angle_gamma   90.00
#
_symmetry.space_group_name_H-M   'P 1'
#
loop_
_entity.id
_entity.type
_entity.pdbx_description
1 polymer ?
#
loop_
_entity_poly.entity_id
_entity_poly.type
_entity_poly.pdbx_seq_one_letter_code
_entity_poly.pdbx_strand_id
1 'polypeptide(L)'
;MAYSEDHIALAAEYALGTLDADERAQVATMMAVDQEFAAVVQAWEFRLGVLNQMVGTIEPRPIVWENIRREIAQTLSSQDSSEAPPVLSEAPPPPLPEFYSPEPSSSESSATESSATEPPSLDAQQSTSPESNSDAVPIFPPQFVPQTHAPDPRVAPVTQAPVVDGSNVIYLEGRVKRWRTIASAVGALAAALLVTLSLQIFLPDALPGALRPAPRIQTVELKTPAAPLSSPAQYVALLQGQSGGPAFILTIDGATKNFTVRKVGATPEPGKSFELWLISDRLPRPRSLGVIGSGDFTARPLLAGYDADVVNGATYAVTVEQSGGSPNGQPTSAPVFSGKLIETVPPSQPQVPAKK
;
A
#
# COMPACT_ATOMS: atom_id res chain seq x y z
N MET A 1 -0.72 1.46 14.61
CA MET A 1 -1.09 0.03 14.78
C MET A 1 -0.33 -0.79 13.72
N ALA A 2 -0.13 -2.09 13.88
CA ALA A 2 0.46 -2.88 12.79
C ALA A 2 -0.60 -3.07 11.68
N TYR A 3 -0.35 -2.58 10.47
CA TYR A 3 -1.20 -2.81 9.31
C TYR A 3 -1.18 -4.29 8.93
N SER A 4 -2.34 -4.83 8.54
CA SER A 4 -2.37 -6.18 7.95
C SER A 4 -1.67 -6.18 6.59
N GLU A 5 -1.27 -7.36 6.15
CA GLU A 5 -0.64 -7.56 4.84
C GLU A 5 -1.52 -7.03 3.70
N ASP A 6 -2.85 -7.19 3.81
CA ASP A 6 -3.82 -6.67 2.84
C ASP A 6 -3.77 -5.14 2.72
N HIS A 7 -3.62 -4.42 3.82
CA HIS A 7 -3.50 -2.95 3.80
C HIS A 7 -2.20 -2.51 3.15
N ILE A 8 -1.10 -3.24 3.39
CA ILE A 8 0.19 -2.96 2.79
C ILE A 8 0.15 -3.21 1.28
N ALA A 9 -0.52 -4.28 0.84
CA ALA A 9 -0.75 -4.59 -0.57
C ALA A 9 -1.61 -3.52 -1.23
N LEU A 10 -2.72 -3.13 -0.61
CA LEU A 10 -3.62 -2.07 -1.09
C LEU A 10 -2.88 -0.73 -1.25
N ALA A 11 -1.99 -0.39 -0.32
CA ALA A 11 -1.15 0.80 -0.42
C ALA A 11 -0.16 0.74 -1.60
N ALA A 12 0.40 -0.44 -1.87
CA ALA A 12 1.30 -0.64 -3.02
C ALA A 12 0.55 -0.55 -4.35
N GLU A 13 -0.66 -1.11 -4.44
CA GLU A 13 -1.52 -1.05 -5.62
C GLU A 13 -2.02 0.38 -5.90
N TYR A 14 -2.35 1.12 -4.85
CA TYR A 14 -2.64 2.55 -4.97
C TYR A 14 -1.45 3.32 -5.55
N ALA A 15 -0.24 3.11 -5.00
CA ALA A 15 0.98 3.77 -5.46
C ALA A 15 1.37 3.39 -6.91
N LEU A 16 1.13 2.14 -7.31
CA LEU A 16 1.35 1.67 -8.68
C LEU A 16 0.27 2.19 -9.64
N GLY A 17 -0.87 2.62 -9.10
CA GLY A 17 -2.00 3.15 -9.85
C GLY A 17 -2.92 2.08 -10.44
N THR A 18 -2.85 0.84 -9.99
CA THR A 18 -3.59 -0.31 -10.55
C THR A 18 -5.01 -0.46 -10.01
N LEU A 19 -5.36 0.26 -8.94
CA LEU A 19 -6.71 0.26 -8.37
C LEU A 19 -7.74 0.90 -9.30
N ASP A 20 -8.99 0.46 -9.19
CA ASP A 20 -10.11 1.09 -9.86
C ASP A 20 -10.49 2.44 -9.21
N ALA A 21 -11.56 3.08 -9.71
CA ALA A 21 -11.97 4.40 -9.24
C ALA A 21 -12.55 4.37 -7.81
N ASP A 22 -13.30 3.33 -7.47
CA ASP A 22 -14.00 3.20 -6.19
C ASP A 22 -13.00 2.82 -5.08
N GLU A 23 -12.12 1.87 -5.36
CA GLU A 23 -11.03 1.47 -4.47
C GLU A 23 -10.06 2.62 -4.21
N ARG A 24 -9.73 3.40 -5.24
CA ARG A 24 -8.89 4.59 -5.09
C ARG A 24 -9.56 5.65 -4.21
N ALA A 25 -10.88 5.85 -4.33
CA ALA A 25 -11.63 6.76 -3.47
C ALA A 25 -11.69 6.27 -2.01
N GLN A 26 -11.79 4.96 -1.81
CA GLN A 26 -11.70 4.36 -0.48
C GLN A 26 -10.34 4.63 0.16
N VAL A 27 -9.24 4.38 -0.56
CA VAL A 27 -7.88 4.63 -0.06
C VAL A 27 -7.67 6.13 0.21
N ALA A 28 -8.14 7.02 -0.66
CA ALA A 28 -8.06 8.47 -0.43
C ALA A 28 -8.80 8.90 0.85
N THR A 29 -9.96 8.30 1.11
CA THR A 29 -10.70 8.52 2.36
C THR A 29 -9.94 7.99 3.57
N MET A 30 -9.35 6.80 3.45
CA MET A 30 -8.50 6.23 4.51
C MET A 30 -7.30 7.11 4.81
N MET A 31 -6.61 7.64 3.80
CA MET A 31 -5.48 8.57 3.97
C MET A 31 -5.88 9.91 4.60
N ALA A 32 -7.11 10.38 4.37
CA ALA A 32 -7.62 11.60 5.01
C ALA A 32 -7.83 11.42 6.52
N VAL A 33 -8.19 10.21 6.94
CA VAL A 33 -8.47 9.87 8.34
C VAL A 33 -7.22 9.35 9.06
N ASP A 34 -6.39 8.56 8.39
CA ASP A 34 -5.23 7.86 8.94
C ASP A 34 -3.92 8.31 8.28
N GLN A 35 -3.19 9.15 9.03
CA GLN A 35 -1.88 9.66 8.61
C GLN A 35 -0.77 8.60 8.64
N GLU A 36 -0.87 7.57 9.50
CA GLU A 36 0.10 6.47 9.49
C GLU A 36 -0.06 5.65 8.19
N PHE A 37 -1.29 5.45 7.71
CA PHE A 37 -1.55 4.73 6.47
C PHE A 37 -1.10 5.54 5.25
N ALA A 38 -1.34 6.87 5.27
CA ALA A 38 -0.83 7.77 4.24
C ALA A 38 0.71 7.70 4.13
N ALA A 39 1.43 7.55 5.24
CA ALA A 39 2.88 7.36 5.23
C ALA A 39 3.30 6.04 4.58
N VAL A 40 2.52 4.96 4.73
CA VAL A 40 2.78 3.68 4.04
C VAL A 40 2.63 3.82 2.53
N VAL A 41 1.58 4.50 2.07
CA VAL A 41 1.36 4.80 0.64
C VAL A 41 2.53 5.64 0.10
N GLN A 42 2.91 6.71 0.80
CA GLN A 42 4.01 7.59 0.39
C GLN A 42 5.35 6.85 0.33
N ALA A 43 5.62 5.92 1.26
CA ALA A 43 6.82 5.11 1.23
C ALA A 43 6.88 4.21 -0.02
N TRP A 44 5.74 3.68 -0.48
CA TRP A 44 5.64 2.94 -1.72
C TRP A 44 5.84 3.83 -2.95
N GLU A 45 5.21 5.00 -3.01
CA GLU A 45 5.41 5.99 -4.08
C GLU A 45 6.89 6.39 -4.21
N PHE A 46 7.57 6.65 -3.09
CA PHE A 46 8.99 6.98 -3.09
C PHE A 46 9.85 5.83 -3.61
N ARG A 47 9.57 4.59 -3.15
CA ARG A 47 10.30 3.39 -3.58
C ARG A 47 10.15 3.15 -5.08
N LEU A 48 8.94 3.31 -5.61
CA LEU A 48 8.64 3.13 -7.03
C LEU A 48 9.11 4.32 -7.87
N GLY A 49 9.18 5.53 -7.31
CA GLY A 49 9.64 6.73 -7.98
C GLY A 49 11.07 6.66 -8.52
N VAL A 50 11.93 5.80 -7.93
CA VAL A 50 13.28 5.53 -8.46
C VAL A 50 13.22 4.93 -9.86
N LEU A 51 12.21 4.12 -10.17
CA LEU A 51 12.04 3.51 -11.50
C LEU A 51 11.81 4.56 -12.59
N ASN A 52 11.18 5.69 -12.26
CA ASN A 52 10.98 6.78 -13.22
C ASN A 52 12.31 7.40 -13.69
N GLN A 53 13.40 7.26 -12.92
CA GLN A 53 14.74 7.71 -13.35
C GLN A 53 15.32 6.83 -14.47
N MET A 54 14.80 5.62 -14.65
CA MET A 54 15.21 4.70 -15.71
C MET A 54 14.49 4.99 -17.04
N VAL A 55 13.46 5.84 -17.03
CA VAL A 55 12.71 6.23 -18.23
C VAL A 55 13.38 7.43 -18.86
N GLY A 56 13.62 7.36 -20.18
CA GLY A 56 14.20 8.48 -20.93
C GLY A 56 13.24 9.67 -21.01
N THR A 57 13.79 10.89 -21.01
CA THR A 57 13.00 12.10 -21.23
C THR A 57 12.47 12.14 -22.67
N ILE A 58 11.16 12.35 -22.81
CA ILE A 58 10.49 12.58 -24.08
C ILE A 58 10.00 14.03 -24.07
N GLU A 59 10.42 14.83 -25.06
CA GLU A 59 9.96 16.22 -25.17
C GLU A 59 8.47 16.23 -25.58
N PRO A 60 7.57 16.80 -24.76
CA PRO A 60 6.18 16.94 -25.13
C PRO A 60 6.02 17.96 -26.26
N ARG A 61 4.95 17.84 -27.04
CA ARG A 61 4.64 18.83 -28.09
C ARG A 61 4.47 20.24 -27.47
N PRO A 62 4.98 21.32 -28.11
CA PRO A 62 4.93 22.67 -27.52
C PRO A 62 3.53 23.17 -27.15
N ILE A 63 2.49 22.72 -27.86
CA ILE A 63 1.10 23.09 -27.59
C ILE A 63 0.58 22.58 -26.24
N VAL A 64 1.17 21.51 -25.69
CA VAL A 64 0.74 20.90 -24.43
C VAL A 64 0.84 21.90 -23.28
N TRP A 65 1.91 22.69 -23.24
CA TRP A 65 2.09 23.69 -22.19
C TRP A 65 1.02 24.79 -22.23
N GLU A 66 0.66 25.27 -23.42
CA GLU A 66 -0.37 26.30 -23.58
C GLU A 66 -1.76 25.75 -23.21
N ASN A 67 -2.06 24.50 -23.56
CA ASN A 67 -3.29 23.84 -23.15
C ASN A 67 -3.37 23.71 -21.62
N ILE A 68 -2.29 23.30 -20.96
CA ILE A 68 -2.24 23.18 -19.49
C ILE A 68 -2.46 24.55 -18.84
N ARG A 69 -1.76 25.59 -19.30
CA ARG A 69 -1.92 26.95 -18.77
C ARG A 69 -3.36 27.43 -18.89
N ARG A 70 -3.98 27.22 -20.05
CA ARG A 70 -5.38 27.60 -20.30
C ARG A 70 -6.34 26.85 -19.38
N GLU A 71 -6.15 25.55 -19.18
CA GLU A 71 -7.01 24.72 -18.33
C GLU A 71 -6.90 25.11 -16.85
N ILE A 72 -5.69 25.38 -16.36
CA ILE A 72 -5.46 25.85 -15.00
C ILE A 72 -6.17 27.19 -14.76
N ALA A 73 -6.09 28.13 -15.72
CA ALA A 73 -6.78 29.42 -15.62
C ALA A 73 -8.30 29.27 -15.56
N GLN A 74 -8.87 28.34 -16.34
CA GLN A 74 -10.31 28.04 -16.32
C GLN A 74 -10.76 27.39 -15.00
N THR A 75 -9.95 26.46 -14.48
CA THR A 75 -10.22 25.78 -13.19
C THR A 75 -10.22 26.79 -12.04
N LEU A 76 -9.21 27.66 -11.99
CA LEU A 76 -9.11 28.72 -10.97
C LEU A 76 -10.29 29.70 -11.03
N SER A 77 -10.74 30.08 -12.24
CA SER A 77 -11.89 30.97 -12.42
C SER A 77 -13.21 30.33 -11.97
N SER A 78 -13.36 29.02 -12.16
CA SER A 78 -14.55 28.26 -11.75
C SER A 78 -14.59 28.05 -10.23
N GLN A 79 -13.43 27.94 -9.59
CA GLN A 79 -13.31 27.79 -8.15
C GLN A 79 -13.65 29.09 -7.40
N ASP A 80 -13.20 30.24 -7.92
CA ASP A 80 -13.52 31.58 -7.38
C ASP A 80 -15.03 31.92 -7.50
N SER A 81 -15.69 31.36 -8.52
CA SER A 81 -17.14 31.54 -8.74
C SER A 81 -18.03 30.68 -7.83
N SER A 82 -17.50 29.59 -7.26
CA SER A 82 -18.24 28.74 -6.29
C SER A 82 -18.16 29.24 -4.84
N GLU A 83 -17.25 30.17 -4.53
CA GLU A 83 -17.04 30.70 -3.17
C GLU A 83 -17.72 32.07 -2.94
N ALA A 84 -18.47 32.59 -3.91
CA ALA A 84 -19.28 33.79 -3.72
C ALA A 84 -20.51 33.46 -2.83
N PRO A 85 -20.75 34.20 -1.72
CA PRO A 85 -21.92 33.98 -0.88
C PRO A 85 -23.20 34.22 -1.70
N PRO A 86 -24.32 33.53 -1.39
CA PRO A 86 -25.54 33.67 -2.16
C PRO A 86 -26.09 35.07 -1.92
N VAL A 87 -25.82 35.99 -2.86
CA VAL A 87 -26.56 37.24 -2.94
C VAL A 87 -27.97 36.89 -3.39
N LEU A 88 -28.97 37.16 -2.55
CA LEU A 88 -30.38 37.04 -2.90
C LEU A 88 -30.61 37.80 -4.22
N SER A 89 -30.90 37.06 -5.30
CA SER A 89 -31.34 37.64 -6.57
C SER A 89 -32.63 38.42 -6.34
N GLU A 90 -32.52 39.74 -6.42
CA GLU A 90 -33.67 40.62 -6.56
C GLU A 90 -34.37 40.30 -7.89
N ALA A 91 -35.64 39.89 -7.80
CA ALA A 91 -36.42 39.42 -8.93
C ALA A 91 -36.69 40.56 -9.94
N PRO A 92 -36.53 40.35 -11.25
CA PRO A 92 -36.93 41.33 -12.26
C PRO A 92 -38.47 41.44 -12.30
N PRO A 93 -39.04 42.64 -12.54
CA PRO A 93 -40.50 42.78 -12.63
C PRO A 93 -41.04 42.11 -13.91
N PRO A 94 -42.27 41.58 -13.89
CA PRO A 94 -42.83 40.85 -15.03
C PRO A 94 -43.17 41.78 -16.20
N PRO A 95 -42.93 41.39 -17.46
CA PRO A 95 -43.34 42.17 -18.63
C PRO A 95 -44.84 42.01 -18.94
N LEU A 96 -45.45 43.10 -19.42
CA LEU A 96 -46.84 43.17 -19.89
C LEU A 96 -47.01 42.55 -21.31
N PRO A 97 -48.23 42.10 -21.69
CA PRO A 97 -48.43 41.27 -22.88
C PRO A 97 -48.60 42.11 -24.16
N GLU A 98 -47.85 41.79 -25.21
CA GLU A 98 -48.11 42.28 -26.57
C GLU A 98 -48.29 41.15 -27.58
N PHE A 99 -49.08 41.48 -28.60
CA PHE A 99 -49.95 40.62 -29.39
C PHE A 99 -49.26 39.91 -30.57
N TYR A 100 -49.88 38.80 -30.94
CA TYR A 100 -49.61 37.91 -32.08
C TYR A 100 -49.61 38.59 -33.46
N SER A 101 -48.70 38.17 -34.36
CA SER A 101 -49.00 37.99 -35.80
C SER A 101 -47.98 37.06 -36.50
N PRO A 102 -48.38 36.31 -37.55
CA PRO A 102 -47.71 35.07 -37.98
C PRO A 102 -47.05 35.07 -39.39
N GLU A 103 -46.12 34.11 -39.58
CA GLU A 103 -45.73 33.36 -40.81
C GLU A 103 -45.10 34.10 -42.04
N PRO A 104 -44.57 33.41 -43.10
CA PRO A 104 -44.03 32.02 -43.26
C PRO A 104 -42.77 31.89 -44.19
N SER A 105 -42.38 30.64 -44.50
CA SER A 105 -41.52 30.14 -45.63
C SER A 105 -40.00 30.34 -45.50
N SER A 106 -39.10 29.43 -45.88
CA SER A 106 -39.08 28.37 -46.92
C SER A 106 -37.95 27.38 -46.54
N SER A 107 -38.12 26.05 -46.59
CA SER A 107 -37.89 25.12 -47.72
C SER A 107 -36.44 24.66 -47.93
N GLU A 108 -36.33 23.36 -48.24
CA GLU A 108 -35.20 22.66 -48.91
C GLU A 108 -34.02 22.21 -48.03
N SER A 109 -33.38 21.05 -48.24
CA SER A 109 -33.62 19.88 -49.08
C SER A 109 -32.54 18.82 -48.74
N SER A 110 -32.76 17.62 -49.25
CA SER A 110 -31.76 16.61 -49.64
C SER A 110 -31.48 15.45 -48.69
N ALA A 111 -31.93 14.31 -49.21
CA ALA A 111 -31.74 12.94 -48.79
C ALA A 111 -30.27 12.47 -48.80
N THR A 112 -30.02 11.36 -48.10
CA THR A 112 -29.08 10.36 -48.60
C THR A 112 -29.61 8.97 -48.30
N GLU A 113 -29.91 8.28 -49.40
CA GLU A 113 -30.06 6.84 -49.58
C GLU A 113 -28.82 6.08 -49.07
N SER A 114 -29.00 4.98 -48.35
CA SER A 114 -28.49 3.67 -48.81
C SER A 114 -28.91 2.53 -47.88
N SER A 115 -29.60 1.57 -48.50
CA SER A 115 -30.06 0.25 -48.04
C SER A 115 -28.91 -0.65 -47.54
N ALA A 116 -29.10 -1.41 -46.44
CA ALA A 116 -29.49 -2.84 -46.34
C ALA A 116 -28.31 -3.68 -45.80
N THR A 117 -28.39 -4.29 -44.60
CA THR A 117 -29.03 -5.59 -44.25
C THR A 117 -28.36 -6.74 -45.02
N GLU A 118 -27.63 -7.71 -44.47
CA GLU A 118 -27.77 -8.66 -43.33
C GLU A 118 -26.34 -9.33 -43.17
N PRO A 119 -26.00 -10.32 -42.30
CA PRO A 119 -26.83 -11.11 -41.40
C PRO A 119 -26.14 -11.42 -40.03
N PRO A 120 -26.47 -12.51 -39.29
CA PRO A 120 -26.76 -12.44 -37.86
C PRO A 120 -25.62 -13.11 -37.06
N SER A 121 -25.69 -13.13 -35.72
CA SER A 121 -25.33 -14.30 -34.90
C SER A 121 -25.31 -14.01 -33.39
N LEU A 122 -25.98 -14.93 -32.68
CA LEU A 122 -25.59 -15.54 -31.40
C LEU A 122 -25.67 -14.68 -30.14
N ASP A 123 -26.76 -14.89 -29.40
CA ASP A 123 -26.81 -14.62 -27.97
C ASP A 123 -27.31 -15.85 -27.20
N ALA A 124 -26.78 -15.96 -25.99
CA ALA A 124 -27.22 -16.78 -24.85
C ALA A 124 -27.14 -18.32 -24.94
N GLN A 125 -26.00 -18.88 -24.49
CA GLN A 125 -25.97 -20.20 -23.86
C GLN A 125 -26.17 -20.09 -22.35
N GLN A 126 -27.37 -20.44 -21.95
CA GLN A 126 -27.82 -20.75 -20.60
C GLN A 126 -27.28 -22.14 -20.19
N SER A 127 -26.60 -22.22 -19.05
CA SER A 127 -26.16 -23.50 -18.45
C SER A 127 -26.95 -23.76 -17.18
N THR A 128 -27.95 -24.65 -17.24
CA THR A 128 -28.49 -25.33 -16.05
C THR A 128 -28.84 -26.77 -16.42
N SER A 129 -28.14 -27.71 -15.78
CA SER A 129 -28.32 -29.15 -15.88
C SER A 129 -29.72 -29.62 -15.46
N PRO A 130 -30.24 -30.72 -16.03
CA PRO A 130 -31.29 -31.51 -15.43
C PRO A 130 -30.78 -32.91 -15.06
N GLU A 131 -31.07 -33.38 -13.85
CA GLU A 131 -31.27 -34.82 -13.60
C GLU A 131 -32.02 -35.00 -12.28
N SER A 132 -33.30 -35.34 -12.37
CA SER A 132 -34.11 -35.81 -11.25
C SER A 132 -35.03 -36.91 -11.80
N ASN A 133 -34.56 -38.15 -11.70
CA ASN A 133 -35.31 -39.33 -12.07
C ASN A 133 -36.48 -39.54 -11.10
N SER A 134 -37.67 -39.64 -11.68
CA SER A 134 -38.91 -40.00 -11.03
C SER A 134 -39.11 -41.50 -11.25
N ASP A 135 -39.03 -42.30 -10.18
CA ASP A 135 -39.33 -43.72 -10.21
C ASP A 135 -40.35 -44.02 -9.10
N ALA A 136 -41.60 -44.19 -9.51
CA ALA A 136 -42.72 -44.48 -8.64
C ALA A 136 -43.04 -45.98 -8.72
N VAL A 137 -42.73 -46.73 -7.66
CA VAL A 137 -43.13 -48.14 -7.52
C VAL A 137 -44.45 -48.23 -6.73
N PRO A 138 -45.53 -48.80 -7.29
CA PRO A 138 -46.78 -48.99 -6.55
C PRO A 138 -46.70 -50.17 -5.56
N ILE A 139 -47.32 -49.94 -4.39
CA ILE A 139 -47.42 -50.83 -3.23
C ILE A 139 -48.44 -51.95 -3.50
N PHE A 140 -48.02 -53.22 -3.39
CA PHE A 140 -48.91 -54.38 -3.26
C PHE A 140 -48.69 -55.06 -1.89
N PRO A 141 -49.73 -55.37 -1.10
CA PRO A 141 -49.57 -56.10 0.16
C PRO A 141 -49.34 -57.61 -0.10
N PRO A 142 -48.47 -58.29 0.67
CA PRO A 142 -48.25 -59.74 0.52
C PRO A 142 -49.46 -60.54 1.03
N GLN A 143 -49.97 -61.43 0.20
CA GLN A 143 -50.98 -62.42 0.59
C GLN A 143 -50.31 -63.57 1.38
N PHE A 144 -50.76 -63.77 2.62
CA PHE A 144 -50.36 -64.89 3.47
C PHE A 144 -51.22 -66.12 3.13
N VAL A 145 -50.60 -67.19 2.64
CA VAL A 145 -51.29 -68.48 2.45
C VAL A 145 -50.83 -69.44 3.56
N PRO A 146 -51.72 -69.93 4.44
CA PRO A 146 -51.35 -70.86 5.50
C PRO A 146 -51.13 -72.26 4.89
N GLN A 147 -49.88 -72.71 4.85
CA GLN A 147 -49.57 -74.10 4.52
C GLN A 147 -49.84 -74.97 5.76
N THR A 148 -51.04 -75.54 5.86
CA THR A 148 -51.36 -76.60 6.80
C THR A 148 -50.89 -77.93 6.22
N HIS A 149 -49.71 -78.42 6.62
CA HIS A 149 -49.35 -79.82 6.39
C HIS A 149 -49.73 -80.66 7.62
N ALA A 150 -50.48 -81.72 7.34
CA ALA A 150 -51.01 -82.70 8.29
C ALA A 150 -49.88 -83.51 8.96
N PRO A 151 -50.13 -84.11 10.15
CA PRO A 151 -49.11 -84.86 10.88
C PRO A 151 -48.81 -86.19 10.19
N ASP A 152 -47.53 -86.43 9.84
CA ASP A 152 -47.06 -87.71 9.34
C ASP A 152 -46.94 -88.71 10.52
N PRO A 153 -47.59 -89.89 10.49
CA PRO A 153 -47.58 -90.88 11.57
C PRO A 153 -46.26 -91.66 11.74
N ARG A 154 -45.15 -91.23 11.14
CA ARG A 154 -43.82 -91.82 11.37
C ARG A 154 -43.06 -91.13 12.50
N VAL A 155 -43.63 -91.19 13.71
CA VAL A 155 -42.91 -90.85 14.95
C VAL A 155 -42.02 -92.05 15.33
N ALA A 156 -40.72 -91.95 15.07
CA ALA A 156 -39.73 -92.77 15.75
C ALA A 156 -39.62 -92.34 17.22
N PRO A 157 -39.34 -93.26 18.17
CA PRO A 157 -39.28 -92.91 19.59
C PRO A 157 -38.23 -91.82 19.83
N VAL A 158 -38.60 -90.82 20.63
CA VAL A 158 -37.73 -89.74 21.05
C VAL A 158 -36.54 -90.32 21.81
N THR A 159 -35.34 -90.24 21.25
CA THR A 159 -34.10 -90.45 22.00
C THR A 159 -34.02 -89.38 23.08
N GLN A 160 -34.07 -89.77 24.35
CA GLN A 160 -33.74 -88.87 25.45
C GLN A 160 -32.28 -88.39 25.28
N ALA A 161 -32.09 -87.08 25.21
CA ALA A 161 -30.78 -86.47 25.20
C ALA A 161 -30.01 -86.85 26.49
N PRO A 162 -28.69 -87.04 26.45
CA PRO A 162 -27.91 -87.30 27.65
C PRO A 162 -28.06 -86.12 28.61
N VAL A 163 -28.25 -86.43 29.90
CA VAL A 163 -28.17 -85.44 30.98
C VAL A 163 -26.78 -84.81 30.90
N VAL A 164 -26.74 -83.55 30.45
CA VAL A 164 -25.50 -82.78 30.38
C VAL A 164 -25.06 -82.49 31.81
N ASP A 165 -23.86 -82.93 32.12
CA ASP A 165 -23.15 -82.68 33.37
C ASP A 165 -23.15 -81.17 33.71
N GLY A 166 -23.57 -80.83 34.94
CA GLY A 166 -23.76 -79.45 35.42
C GLY A 166 -22.46 -78.63 35.51
N SER A 167 -21.32 -79.25 35.20
CA SER A 167 -20.01 -78.60 35.13
C SER A 167 -19.98 -77.44 34.13
N ASN A 168 -20.74 -77.49 33.03
CA ASN A 168 -20.70 -76.44 31.99
C ASN A 168 -21.31 -75.09 32.42
N VAL A 169 -22.29 -75.09 33.35
CA VAL A 169 -22.96 -73.86 33.81
C VAL A 169 -22.09 -73.08 34.80
N ILE A 170 -21.29 -73.78 35.62
CA ILE A 170 -20.37 -73.16 36.59
C ILE A 170 -19.18 -72.47 35.88
N TYR A 171 -18.71 -73.03 34.76
CA TYR A 171 -17.66 -72.40 33.94
C TYR A 171 -18.13 -71.15 33.21
N LEU A 172 -19.42 -71.08 32.84
CA LEU A 172 -20.01 -69.90 32.18
C LEU A 172 -20.26 -68.75 33.18
N GLU A 173 -20.81 -69.02 34.37
CA GLU A 173 -21.02 -67.97 35.38
C GLU A 173 -19.70 -67.32 35.82
N GLY A 174 -18.66 -68.12 36.05
CA GLY A 174 -17.34 -67.61 36.43
C GLY A 174 -16.66 -66.80 35.31
N ARG A 175 -16.91 -67.13 34.04
CA ARG A 175 -16.35 -66.39 32.90
C ARG A 175 -17.11 -65.09 32.64
N VAL A 176 -18.43 -65.07 32.77
CA VAL A 176 -19.25 -63.86 32.60
C VAL A 176 -18.97 -62.84 33.72
N LYS A 177 -18.81 -63.27 34.97
CA LYS A 177 -18.39 -62.38 36.06
C LYS A 177 -17.03 -61.74 35.79
N ARG A 178 -16.07 -62.51 35.27
CA ARG A 178 -14.73 -62.02 34.89
C ARG A 178 -14.77 -61.04 33.71
N TRP A 179 -15.56 -61.34 32.68
CA TRP A 179 -15.75 -60.43 31.54
C TRP A 179 -16.44 -59.13 31.95
N ARG A 180 -17.40 -59.19 32.87
CA ARG A 180 -18.03 -57.99 33.42
C ARG A 180 -17.06 -57.14 34.24
N THR A 181 -16.20 -57.75 35.07
CA THR A 181 -15.17 -57.00 35.80
C THR A 181 -14.13 -56.37 34.87
N ILE A 182 -13.76 -57.05 33.78
CA ILE A 182 -12.83 -56.52 32.78
C ILE A 182 -13.47 -55.35 32.03
N ALA A 183 -14.72 -55.50 31.57
CA ALA A 183 -15.46 -54.43 30.89
C ALA A 183 -15.65 -53.20 31.80
N SER A 184 -15.98 -53.40 33.07
CA SER A 184 -16.07 -52.32 34.05
C SER A 184 -14.71 -51.65 34.32
N ALA A 185 -13.62 -52.42 34.38
CA ALA A 185 -12.27 -51.88 34.56
C ALA A 185 -11.82 -51.04 33.35
N VAL A 186 -12.08 -51.51 32.13
CA VAL A 186 -11.78 -50.77 30.89
C VAL A 186 -12.63 -49.50 30.80
N GLY A 187 -13.92 -49.57 31.16
CA GLY A 187 -14.80 -48.40 31.22
C GLY A 187 -14.33 -47.34 32.22
N ALA A 188 -13.87 -47.76 33.40
CA ALA A 188 -13.32 -46.84 34.40
C ALA A 188 -12.02 -46.15 33.92
N LEU A 189 -11.15 -46.89 33.21
CA LEU A 189 -9.94 -46.35 32.59
C LEU A 189 -10.28 -45.33 31.48
N ALA A 190 -11.26 -45.62 30.64
CA ALA A 190 -11.71 -44.69 29.60
C ALA A 190 -12.32 -43.42 30.19
N ALA A 191 -13.13 -43.54 31.25
CA ALA A 191 -13.69 -42.39 31.96
C ALA A 191 -12.59 -41.53 32.60
N ALA A 192 -11.58 -42.16 33.22
CA ALA A 192 -10.44 -41.45 33.78
C ALA A 192 -9.64 -40.71 32.70
N LEU A 193 -9.40 -41.35 31.55
CA LEU A 193 -8.72 -40.70 30.41
C LEU A 193 -9.50 -39.51 29.86
N LEU A 194 -10.83 -39.64 29.72
CA LEU A 194 -11.67 -38.52 29.29
C LEU A 194 -11.64 -37.37 30.30
N VAL A 195 -11.71 -37.65 31.60
CA VAL A 195 -11.57 -36.61 32.63
C VAL A 195 -10.20 -35.93 32.55
N THR A 196 -9.11 -36.70 32.37
CA THR A 196 -7.76 -36.11 32.22
C THR A 196 -7.64 -35.27 30.95
N LEU A 197 -8.22 -35.70 29.84
CA LEU A 197 -8.20 -34.98 28.57
C LEU A 197 -9.05 -33.70 28.66
N SER A 198 -10.22 -33.77 29.28
CA SER A 198 -11.05 -32.60 29.57
C SER A 198 -10.32 -31.61 30.48
N LEU A 199 -9.61 -32.07 31.52
CA LEU A 199 -8.81 -31.20 32.36
C LEU A 199 -7.66 -30.53 31.58
N GLN A 200 -7.01 -31.25 30.66
CA GLN A 200 -5.97 -30.69 29.79
C GLN A 200 -6.49 -29.56 28.88
N ILE A 201 -7.74 -29.65 28.41
CA ILE A 201 -8.32 -28.67 27.48
C ILE A 201 -8.87 -27.45 28.22
N PHE A 202 -9.54 -27.66 29.36
CA PHE A 202 -10.32 -26.60 30.03
C PHE A 202 -9.63 -25.97 31.25
N LEU A 203 -8.82 -26.73 32.02
CA LEU A 203 -8.15 -26.25 33.23
C LEU A 203 -6.71 -26.81 33.32
N PRO A 204 -5.79 -26.37 32.44
CA PRO A 204 -4.44 -26.95 32.32
C PRO A 204 -3.58 -26.79 33.59
N ASP A 205 -3.92 -25.85 34.48
CA ASP A 205 -3.19 -25.59 35.74
C ASP A 205 -3.56 -26.54 36.90
N ALA A 206 -4.66 -27.30 36.79
CA ALA A 206 -5.15 -28.18 37.86
C ALA A 206 -4.41 -29.54 37.94
N LEU A 207 -3.50 -29.84 37.00
CA LEU A 207 -2.79 -31.13 36.94
C LEU A 207 -1.50 -31.12 37.79
N PRO A 208 -1.19 -32.23 38.51
CA PRO A 208 0.10 -32.39 39.19
C PRO A 208 1.25 -32.36 38.19
N GLY A 209 2.36 -31.70 38.56
CA GLY A 209 3.39 -31.20 37.64
C GLY A 209 3.98 -32.17 36.62
N ALA A 210 3.88 -33.49 36.83
CA ALA A 210 4.38 -34.51 35.91
C ALA A 210 3.57 -34.67 34.61
N LEU A 211 2.31 -34.19 34.55
CA LEU A 211 1.43 -34.30 33.38
C LEU A 211 1.20 -32.96 32.67
N ARG A 212 1.91 -31.91 33.07
CA ARG A 212 1.82 -30.60 32.42
C ARG A 212 2.60 -30.63 31.10
N PRO A 213 2.00 -30.23 29.96
CA PRO A 213 2.76 -30.02 28.73
C PRO A 213 3.81 -28.94 28.97
N ALA A 214 5.07 -29.22 28.60
CA ALA A 214 6.16 -28.29 28.83
C ALA A 214 5.87 -26.94 28.13
N PRO A 215 6.03 -25.80 28.81
CA PRO A 215 5.82 -24.49 28.20
C PRO A 215 6.79 -24.32 27.04
N ARG A 216 6.26 -24.22 25.82
CA ARG A 216 7.04 -23.80 24.65
C ARG A 216 7.40 -22.33 24.84
N ILE A 217 8.62 -22.08 25.30
CA ILE A 217 9.20 -20.74 25.32
C ILE A 217 9.42 -20.36 23.85
N GLN A 218 8.45 -19.66 23.26
CA GLN A 218 8.71 -18.91 22.04
C GLN A 218 9.49 -17.68 22.47
N THR A 219 10.80 -17.70 22.24
CA THR A 219 11.60 -16.48 22.27
C THR A 219 11.10 -15.59 21.14
N VAL A 220 10.16 -14.70 21.45
CA VAL A 220 9.85 -13.56 20.61
C VAL A 220 11.10 -12.70 20.64
N GLU A 221 11.94 -12.83 19.62
CA GLU A 221 12.99 -11.87 19.34
C GLU A 221 12.27 -10.54 19.07
N LEU A 222 12.09 -9.74 20.11
CA LEU A 222 11.71 -8.35 19.94
C LEU A 222 12.82 -7.71 19.12
N LYS A 223 12.61 -7.62 17.81
CA LYS A 223 13.34 -6.72 16.94
C LYS A 223 13.09 -5.33 17.49
N THR A 224 13.95 -4.87 18.39
CA THR A 224 13.94 -3.50 18.86
C THR A 224 13.89 -2.61 17.62
N PRO A 225 12.92 -1.68 17.50
CA PRO A 225 12.89 -0.76 16.38
C PRO A 225 14.26 -0.11 16.26
N ALA A 226 14.82 -0.12 15.06
CA ALA A 226 16.05 0.58 14.77
C ALA A 226 15.93 1.99 15.35
N ALA A 227 16.95 2.43 16.11
CA ALA A 227 17.02 3.79 16.62
C ALA A 227 16.64 4.77 15.50
N PRO A 228 15.86 5.84 15.78
CA PRO A 228 15.51 6.81 14.76
C PRO A 228 16.82 7.27 14.10
N LEU A 229 16.90 7.09 12.79
CA LEU A 229 18.00 7.61 11.99
C LEU A 229 18.05 9.11 12.30
N SER A 230 19.10 9.57 12.97
CA SER A 230 19.36 11.00 13.10
C SER A 230 19.25 11.60 11.70
N SER A 231 18.30 12.51 11.49
CA SER A 231 18.15 13.18 10.21
C SER A 231 19.51 13.78 9.86
N PRO A 232 20.05 13.52 8.66
CA PRO A 232 21.37 14.03 8.32
C PRO A 232 21.31 15.55 8.39
N ALA A 233 22.27 16.16 9.08
CA ALA A 233 22.39 17.60 9.17
C ALA A 233 22.36 18.20 7.75
N GLN A 234 21.49 19.17 7.51
CA GLN A 234 21.45 19.88 6.24
C GLN A 234 22.16 21.20 6.43
N TYR A 235 23.01 21.58 5.50
CA TYR A 235 23.79 22.79 5.61
C TYR A 235 23.41 23.77 4.50
N VAL A 236 23.28 25.05 4.84
CA VAL A 236 22.90 26.10 3.89
C VAL A 236 23.83 27.29 4.01
N ALA A 237 24.31 27.82 2.88
CA ALA A 237 25.04 29.07 2.79
C ALA A 237 24.33 30.02 1.82
N LEU A 238 24.14 31.26 2.26
CA LEU A 238 23.65 32.34 1.41
C LEU A 238 24.86 33.10 0.85
N LEU A 239 25.07 33.06 -0.45
CA LEU A 239 26.19 33.74 -1.10
C LEU A 239 25.73 35.13 -1.53
N GLN A 240 26.22 36.15 -0.83
CA GLN A 240 25.81 37.54 -1.01
C GLN A 240 26.94 38.36 -1.63
N GLY A 241 26.55 39.39 -2.37
CA GLY A 241 27.48 40.34 -2.98
C GLY A 241 27.68 41.58 -2.10
N GLN A 242 28.59 42.47 -2.50
CA GLN A 242 28.84 43.74 -1.80
C GLN A 242 27.59 44.64 -1.70
N SER A 243 26.61 44.48 -2.61
CA SER A 243 25.34 45.21 -2.60
C SER A 243 24.29 44.63 -1.65
N GLY A 244 24.59 43.54 -0.92
CA GLY A 244 23.74 43.00 0.15
C GLY A 244 22.63 42.04 -0.28
N GLY A 245 22.41 41.82 -1.59
CA GLY A 245 21.42 40.87 -2.10
C GLY A 245 21.95 39.42 -2.19
N PRO A 246 21.11 38.40 -1.94
CA PRO A 246 21.49 37.01 -2.16
C PRO A 246 21.56 36.70 -3.66
N ALA A 247 22.74 36.33 -4.12
CA ALA A 247 22.98 35.95 -5.50
C ALA A 247 22.77 34.45 -5.72
N PHE A 248 23.22 33.64 -4.75
CA PHE A 248 23.12 32.19 -4.78
C PHE A 248 22.78 31.61 -3.41
N ILE A 249 22.10 30.47 -3.41
CA ILE A 249 21.88 29.62 -2.22
C ILE A 249 22.63 28.32 -2.46
N LEU A 250 23.53 27.96 -1.55
CA LEU A 250 24.24 26.69 -1.57
C LEU A 250 23.66 25.80 -0.48
N THR A 251 23.18 24.62 -0.85
CA THR A 251 22.73 23.59 0.08
C THR A 251 23.69 22.41 0.01
N ILE A 252 24.08 21.87 1.16
CA ILE A 252 24.93 20.68 1.27
C ILE A 252 24.24 19.67 2.17
N ASP A 253 24.13 18.43 1.68
CA ASP A 253 23.63 17.31 2.46
C ASP A 253 24.75 16.76 3.36
N GLY A 254 24.53 16.68 4.67
CA GLY A 254 25.57 16.28 5.64
C GLY A 254 25.95 14.80 5.59
N ALA A 255 25.11 13.93 5.03
CA ALA A 255 25.40 12.50 4.91
C ALA A 255 26.19 12.19 3.62
N THR A 256 25.72 12.70 2.50
CA THR A 256 26.26 12.43 1.17
C THR A 256 27.32 13.42 0.74
N LYS A 257 27.38 14.60 1.38
CA LYS A 257 28.19 15.76 0.96
C LYS A 257 27.93 16.15 -0.50
N ASN A 258 26.71 15.92 -0.98
CA ASN A 258 26.27 16.45 -2.25
C ASN A 258 25.89 17.91 -2.05
N PHE A 259 26.31 18.77 -2.97
CA PHE A 259 25.93 20.17 -2.94
C PHE A 259 25.06 20.54 -4.13
N THR A 260 24.14 21.47 -3.88
CA THR A 260 23.28 22.09 -4.87
C THR A 260 23.39 23.60 -4.73
N VAL A 261 23.71 24.28 -5.83
CA VAL A 261 23.69 25.74 -5.93
C VAL A 261 22.43 26.15 -6.66
N ARG A 262 21.64 27.02 -6.04
CA ARG A 262 20.51 27.72 -6.67
C ARG A 262 20.90 29.16 -6.98
N LYS A 263 20.69 29.59 -8.22
CA LYS A 263 20.81 31.00 -8.63
C LYS A 263 19.53 31.74 -8.27
N VAL A 264 19.65 32.91 -7.66
CA VAL A 264 18.48 33.71 -7.21
C VAL A 264 18.40 35.06 -7.92
N GLY A 265 19.54 35.73 -8.12
CA GLY A 265 19.54 37.07 -8.72
C GLY A 265 20.81 37.45 -9.46
N ALA A 266 21.72 36.50 -9.71
CA ALA A 266 22.98 36.76 -10.41
C ALA A 266 22.90 36.33 -11.88
N THR A 267 22.97 37.32 -12.78
CA THR A 267 23.06 37.07 -14.22
C THR A 267 24.52 37.08 -14.66
N PRO A 268 25.02 36.02 -15.33
CA PRO A 268 26.38 36.02 -15.86
C PRO A 268 26.49 37.00 -17.03
N GLU A 269 27.61 37.71 -17.10
CA GLU A 269 27.92 38.56 -18.25
C GLU A 269 28.12 37.70 -19.53
N PRO A 270 27.82 38.23 -20.73
CA PRO A 270 28.04 37.51 -21.98
C PRO A 270 29.49 37.05 -22.12
N GLY A 271 29.69 35.74 -22.38
CA GLY A 271 31.03 35.15 -22.50
C GLY A 271 31.77 34.94 -21.17
N LYS A 272 31.11 35.17 -20.04
CA LYS A 272 31.62 34.87 -18.69
C LYS A 272 30.83 33.73 -18.05
N SER A 273 31.43 33.12 -17.04
CA SER A 273 30.82 32.03 -16.29
C SER A 273 31.08 32.22 -14.81
N PHE A 274 30.11 31.89 -13.98
CA PHE A 274 30.32 31.87 -12.54
C PHE A 274 30.96 30.55 -12.14
N GLU A 275 31.96 30.60 -11.27
CA GLU A 275 32.58 29.40 -10.71
C GLU A 275 32.53 29.41 -9.19
N LEU A 276 32.17 28.27 -8.61
CA LEU A 276 32.11 28.09 -7.16
C LEU A 276 33.45 27.58 -6.64
N TRP A 277 33.87 28.15 -5.51
CA TRP A 277 35.12 27.82 -4.84
C TRP A 277 34.89 27.46 -3.37
N LEU A 278 35.66 26.49 -2.90
CA LEU A 278 35.82 26.13 -1.49
C LEU A 278 37.10 26.78 -0.95
N ILE A 279 36.95 27.64 0.06
CA ILE A 279 38.06 28.34 0.72
C ILE A 279 38.09 27.94 2.19
N SER A 280 39.18 27.32 2.64
CA SER A 280 39.38 26.93 4.04
C SER A 280 40.84 27.15 4.41
N ASP A 281 41.08 27.47 5.69
CA ASP A 281 42.39 27.51 6.33
C ASP A 281 43.14 26.17 6.32
N ARG A 282 42.40 25.05 6.21
CA ARG A 282 42.95 23.69 6.07
C ARG A 282 43.42 23.37 4.65
N LEU A 283 43.11 24.22 3.67
CA LEU A 283 43.51 24.04 2.28
C LEU A 283 44.58 25.08 1.90
N PRO A 284 45.67 24.68 1.21
CA PRO A 284 46.73 25.61 0.86
C PRO A 284 46.32 26.65 -0.20
N ARG A 285 45.27 26.36 -0.98
CA ARG A 285 44.72 27.25 -2.01
C ARG A 285 43.22 27.00 -2.19
N PRO A 286 42.46 28.00 -2.70
CA PRO A 286 41.06 27.81 -3.07
C PRO A 286 40.88 26.63 -4.02
N ARG A 287 39.84 25.83 -3.79
CA ARG A 287 39.51 24.69 -4.64
C ARG A 287 38.27 24.98 -5.46
N SER A 288 38.38 24.81 -6.79
CA SER A 288 37.22 24.85 -7.67
C SER A 288 36.27 23.68 -7.39
N LEU A 289 35.00 24.03 -7.19
CA LEU A 289 33.84 23.13 -7.18
C LEU A 289 33.11 23.14 -8.54
N GLY A 290 33.66 23.87 -9.51
CA GLY A 290 33.20 23.91 -10.89
C GLY A 290 32.25 25.05 -11.21
N VAL A 291 31.99 25.17 -12.52
CA VAL A 291 31.15 26.22 -13.10
C VAL A 291 29.69 26.03 -12.72
N ILE A 292 29.07 27.11 -12.26
CA ILE A 292 27.64 27.21 -12.03
C ILE A 292 26.97 27.38 -13.40
N GLY A 293 26.05 26.46 -13.72
CA GLY A 293 25.38 26.43 -15.01
C GLY A 293 24.54 27.66 -15.31
N SER A 294 24.09 27.77 -16.55
CA SER A 294 23.16 28.81 -17.00
C SER A 294 21.77 28.67 -16.36
N GLY A 295 21.33 27.45 -16.05
CA GLY A 295 20.07 27.19 -15.36
C GLY A 295 20.01 27.68 -13.91
N ASP A 296 18.87 27.45 -13.27
CA ASP A 296 18.60 27.88 -11.89
C ASP A 296 19.30 27.02 -10.86
N PHE A 297 19.59 25.75 -11.18
CA PHE A 297 20.21 24.78 -10.26
C PHE A 297 21.45 24.16 -10.86
N THR A 298 22.47 23.93 -10.03
CA THR A 298 23.66 23.14 -10.36
C THR A 298 24.00 22.24 -9.18
N ALA A 299 23.98 20.93 -9.37
CA ALA A 299 24.30 19.95 -8.34
C ALA A 299 25.50 19.09 -8.76
N ARG A 300 26.45 18.87 -7.84
CA ARG A 300 27.64 18.03 -8.11
C ARG A 300 28.13 17.30 -6.83
N PRO A 301 28.64 16.06 -6.95
CA PRO A 301 29.14 15.29 -5.81
C PRO A 301 30.64 15.54 -5.53
N LEU A 302 31.11 16.80 -5.56
CA LEU A 302 32.55 17.09 -5.44
C LEU A 302 33.04 17.26 -4.00
N LEU A 303 32.14 17.38 -3.02
CA LEU A 303 32.54 17.56 -1.61
C LEU A 303 32.72 16.23 -0.86
N ALA A 304 32.33 15.09 -1.45
CA ALA A 304 32.44 13.77 -0.83
C ALA A 304 33.87 13.39 -0.43
N GLY A 305 34.88 13.91 -1.15
CA GLY A 305 36.29 13.65 -0.86
C GLY A 305 36.92 14.54 0.22
N TYR A 306 36.19 15.51 0.79
CA TYR A 306 36.70 16.41 1.83
C TYR A 306 36.23 15.97 3.22
N ASP A 307 37.02 16.29 4.24
CA ASP A 307 36.62 16.13 5.63
C ASP A 307 35.40 17.03 5.96
N ALA A 308 34.53 16.56 6.85
CA ALA A 308 33.35 17.32 7.27
C ALA A 308 33.75 18.66 7.92
N ASP A 309 34.82 18.69 8.70
CA ASP A 309 35.30 19.91 9.37
C ASP A 309 35.75 20.96 8.35
N VAL A 310 36.35 20.52 7.23
CA VAL A 310 36.77 21.42 6.14
C VAL A 310 35.56 22.00 5.42
N VAL A 311 34.56 21.17 5.12
CA VAL A 311 33.32 21.59 4.45
C VAL A 311 32.53 22.56 5.32
N ASN A 312 32.37 22.24 6.61
CA ASN A 312 31.57 23.01 7.55
C ASN A 312 32.24 24.33 7.95
N GLY A 313 33.57 24.34 8.10
CA GLY A 313 34.34 25.53 8.43
C GLY A 313 34.69 26.44 7.24
N ALA A 314 34.42 25.98 6.01
CA ALA A 314 34.81 26.72 4.81
C ALA A 314 33.96 27.97 4.56
N THR A 315 34.58 28.90 3.84
CA THR A 315 33.90 29.99 3.15
C THR A 315 33.72 29.59 1.69
N TYR A 316 32.49 29.68 1.22
CA TYR A 316 32.15 29.45 -0.18
C TYR A 316 32.15 30.76 -0.92
N ALA A 317 32.78 30.79 -2.09
CA ALA A 317 32.96 31.99 -2.88
C ALA A 317 32.60 31.74 -4.34
N VAL A 318 32.04 32.75 -5.01
CA VAL A 318 31.77 32.73 -6.44
C VAL A 318 32.57 33.82 -7.11
N THR A 319 33.27 33.47 -8.18
CA THR A 319 34.03 34.40 -9.02
C THR A 319 33.42 34.49 -10.41
N VAL A 320 33.75 35.57 -11.14
CA VAL A 320 33.40 35.72 -12.56
C VAL A 320 34.62 35.30 -13.38
N GLU A 321 34.50 34.17 -14.03
CA GLU A 321 35.55 33.57 -14.83
C GLU A 321 35.24 33.77 -16.33
N GLN A 322 36.22 33.50 -17.18
CA GLN A 322 35.99 33.37 -18.62
C GLN A 322 35.02 32.21 -18.92
N SER A 323 34.51 32.17 -20.16
CA SER A 323 33.64 31.09 -20.62
C SER A 323 34.26 29.71 -20.31
N GLY A 324 33.51 28.87 -19.61
CA GLY A 324 33.96 27.54 -19.20
C GLY A 324 34.73 27.49 -17.86
N GLY A 325 34.95 28.63 -17.20
CA GLY A 325 35.58 28.69 -15.88
C GLY A 325 37.08 28.98 -15.90
N SER A 326 37.71 28.79 -14.74
CA SER A 326 39.14 28.96 -14.54
C SER A 326 39.94 27.91 -15.35
N PRO A 327 40.95 28.33 -16.12
CA PRO A 327 41.71 27.43 -16.98
C PRO A 327 42.72 26.55 -16.21
N ASN A 328 43.14 26.99 -15.02
CA ASN A 328 44.19 26.36 -14.22
C ASN A 328 43.72 25.92 -12.83
N GLY A 329 42.41 26.01 -12.57
CA GLY A 329 41.83 25.71 -11.25
C GLY A 329 42.28 26.67 -10.16
N GLN A 330 42.61 27.91 -10.52
CA GLN A 330 42.83 29.03 -9.61
C GLN A 330 41.90 30.19 -9.99
N PRO A 331 41.33 30.92 -9.02
CA PRO A 331 40.49 32.08 -9.32
C PRO A 331 41.21 33.07 -10.25
N THR A 332 40.61 33.44 -11.38
CA THR A 332 41.19 34.49 -12.24
C THR A 332 40.74 35.88 -11.84
N SER A 333 39.63 35.96 -11.09
CA SER A 333 39.09 37.21 -10.54
C SER A 333 38.84 37.12 -9.04
N ALA A 334 38.63 38.28 -8.42
CA ALA A 334 38.26 38.35 -7.01
C ALA A 334 36.83 37.79 -6.80
N PRO A 335 36.56 37.18 -5.63
CA PRO A 335 35.22 36.75 -5.27
C PRO A 335 34.21 37.91 -5.32
N VAL A 336 33.16 37.74 -6.12
CA VAL A 336 32.04 38.69 -6.22
C VAL A 336 30.93 38.38 -5.23
N PHE A 337 30.76 37.10 -4.88
CA PHE A 337 29.80 36.63 -3.90
C PHE A 337 30.47 35.67 -2.92
N SER A 338 30.12 35.74 -1.64
CA SER A 338 30.63 34.79 -0.65
C SER A 338 29.66 34.56 0.50
N GLY A 339 29.85 33.46 1.23
CA GLY A 339 29.05 33.11 2.40
C GLY A 339 29.64 31.94 3.17
N LYS A 340 29.24 31.83 4.44
CA LYS A 340 29.59 30.70 5.30
C LYS A 340 28.44 29.71 5.38
N LEU A 341 28.80 28.47 5.62
CA LEU A 341 27.87 27.40 5.81
C LEU A 341 27.23 27.48 7.21
N ILE A 342 25.93 27.30 7.27
CA ILE A 342 25.15 27.27 8.51
C ILE A 342 24.47 25.91 8.58
N GLU A 343 24.62 25.23 9.71
CA GLU A 343 23.89 23.99 9.97
C GLU A 343 22.42 24.30 10.22
N THR A 344 21.55 23.61 9.50
CA THR A 344 20.11 23.63 9.65
C THR A 344 19.66 22.22 10.03
N VAL A 345 19.07 22.09 11.21
CA VAL A 345 18.44 20.84 11.63
C VAL A 345 17.05 20.84 10.98
N PRO A 346 16.71 19.86 10.11
CA PRO A 346 15.33 19.71 9.66
C PRO A 346 14.40 19.61 10.88
N PRO A 347 13.24 20.27 10.90
CA PRO A 347 12.35 20.24 12.06
C PRO A 347 12.03 18.78 12.41
N SER A 348 12.48 18.34 13.58
CA SER A 348 12.14 17.02 14.12
C SER A 348 10.63 17.01 14.34
N GLN A 349 9.89 16.18 13.60
CA GLN A 349 8.46 16.03 13.84
C GLN A 349 8.26 15.65 15.32
N PRO A 350 7.45 16.42 16.08
CA PRO A 350 7.22 16.12 17.48
C PRO A 350 6.49 14.77 17.61
N GLN A 351 7.20 13.76 18.10
CA GLN A 351 6.61 12.50 18.51
C GLN A 351 5.62 12.77 19.65
N VAL A 352 4.33 12.57 19.37
CA VAL A 352 3.28 12.63 20.37
C VAL A 352 3.53 11.52 21.40
N PRO A 353 3.65 11.83 22.70
CA PRO A 353 3.89 10.79 23.70
C PRO A 353 2.65 9.90 23.80
N ALA A 354 2.84 8.61 23.54
CA ALA A 354 1.82 7.58 23.76
C ALA A 354 1.42 7.60 25.26
N LYS A 355 0.18 8.00 25.54
CA LYS A 355 -0.41 7.89 26.87
C LYS A 355 -0.58 6.41 27.20
N LYS A 356 -0.04 6.06 28.36
CA LYS A 356 0.06 4.72 28.93
C LYS A 356 -1.28 4.18 29.42
#